data_AF-A0AAE3LZH2-F1
#
_entry.id   AF-A0AAE3LZH2-F1
#
_cell.length_a   1.000
_cell.length_b   1.000
_cell.length_c   1.000
_cell.angle_alpha   90.00
_cell.angle_beta   90.00
_cell.angle_gamma   90.00
#
_symmetry.space_group_name_H-M   'P 1'
#
loop_
_entity.id
_entity.type
_entity.pdbx_description
1 polymer ?
#
loop_
_entity_poly.entity_id
_entity_poly.type
_entity_poly.pdbx_seq_one_letter_code
_entity_poly.pdbx_strand_id
1 'polypeptide(L)'
;GDGWLMYFTARAAGIEEPNAGGCIGFATSLDGYHWTLQPPVFTGGYGQLEVPQVFKANGQWYCLFCTAAEHFSKDQAEATAGGPVTGNHYLIGDGPRGPWRIAPGFLDGDLPCRRYAARIEDTGNGLVILGFADRPDGSDFVGHVMDPEPVTITAEGFLKITPNFKAVE
;
A
#
# COMPACT_ATOMS: atom_id res chain seq x y z
N GLY A 1 13.70 21.34 1.17
CA GLY A 1 14.47 20.22 0.62
C GLY A 1 14.76 20.46 -0.84
N ASP A 2 15.39 19.50 -1.51
CA ASP A 2 15.94 19.65 -2.88
C ASP A 2 14.90 19.51 -4.01
N GLY A 3 13.63 19.84 -3.73
CA GLY A 3 12.51 19.73 -4.68
C GLY A 3 11.42 18.75 -4.25
N TRP A 4 10.70 18.24 -5.26
CA TRP A 4 9.50 17.41 -5.17
C TRP A 4 9.77 15.97 -5.61
N LEU A 5 9.07 15.04 -4.97
CA LEU A 5 9.09 13.61 -5.28
C LEU A 5 7.70 13.18 -5.72
N MET A 6 7.62 12.36 -6.77
CA MET A 6 6.39 11.74 -7.23
C MET A 6 6.58 10.22 -7.27
N TYR A 7 5.61 9.52 -6.70
CA TYR A 7 5.50 8.07 -6.73
C TYR A 7 4.24 7.70 -7.50
N PHE A 8 4.32 6.70 -8.37
CA PHE A 8 3.20 6.30 -9.20
C PHE A 8 3.24 4.80 -9.50
N THR A 9 2.09 4.23 -9.78
CA THR A 9 1.98 2.84 -10.21
C THR A 9 2.60 2.66 -11.58
N ALA A 10 3.49 1.68 -11.71
CA ALA A 10 4.13 1.35 -12.97
C ALA A 10 4.41 -0.15 -13.06
N ARG A 11 4.94 -0.57 -14.21
CA ARG A 11 5.41 -1.94 -14.46
C ARG A 11 6.82 -1.90 -15.05
N ALA A 12 7.72 -2.70 -14.49
CA ALA A 12 9.06 -2.89 -15.01
C ALA A 12 9.03 -3.77 -16.28
N ALA A 13 9.87 -3.42 -17.24
CA ALA A 13 10.04 -4.18 -18.47
C ALA A 13 11.03 -5.33 -18.27
N GLY A 14 10.92 -6.39 -19.09
CA GLY A 14 11.89 -7.49 -19.12
C GLY A 14 11.76 -8.52 -18.00
N ILE A 15 10.68 -8.48 -17.22
CA ILE A 15 10.36 -9.49 -16.23
C ILE A 15 9.41 -10.52 -16.87
N GLU A 16 9.83 -11.80 -16.87
CA GLU A 16 9.10 -12.89 -17.52
C GLU A 16 7.73 -13.14 -16.89
N GLU A 17 7.67 -13.19 -15.56
CA GLU A 17 6.41 -13.31 -14.83
C GLU A 17 5.72 -11.94 -14.73
N PRO A 18 4.52 -11.74 -15.32
CA PRO A 18 3.85 -10.44 -15.30
C PRO A 18 3.54 -9.94 -13.88
N ASN A 19 3.20 -10.85 -12.97
CA ASN A 19 2.91 -10.54 -11.58
C ASN A 19 4.15 -10.30 -10.72
N ALA A 20 5.35 -10.54 -11.22
CA ALA A 20 6.58 -10.04 -10.59
C ALA A 20 6.99 -8.66 -11.14
N GLY A 21 6.22 -8.11 -12.10
CA GLY A 21 6.59 -6.92 -12.86
C GLY A 21 6.17 -5.59 -12.27
N GLY A 22 5.23 -5.54 -11.33
CA GLY A 22 4.74 -4.28 -10.77
C GLY A 22 5.85 -3.52 -10.02
N CYS A 23 5.81 -2.20 -10.12
CA CYS A 23 6.80 -1.33 -9.50
C CYS A 23 6.20 -0.02 -9.00
N ILE A 24 6.89 0.60 -8.03
CA ILE A 24 6.67 1.99 -7.66
C ILE A 24 7.57 2.85 -8.54
N GLY A 25 6.97 3.41 -9.59
CA GLY A 25 7.61 4.40 -10.44
C GLY A 25 7.96 5.67 -9.66
N PHE A 26 8.99 6.37 -10.13
CA PHE A 26 9.55 7.49 -9.40
C PHE A 26 9.95 8.62 -10.34
N ALA A 27 9.62 9.85 -9.98
CA ALA A 27 10.04 11.05 -10.69
C ALA A 27 10.37 12.17 -9.70
N THR A 28 11.24 13.09 -10.12
CA THR A 28 11.65 14.25 -9.32
C THR A 28 11.39 15.53 -10.08
N SER A 29 11.10 16.61 -9.37
CA SER A 29 10.92 17.94 -9.96
C SER A 29 11.48 19.01 -9.04
N LEU A 30 12.03 20.09 -9.61
CA LEU A 30 12.44 21.26 -8.84
C LEU A 30 11.27 22.23 -8.61
N ASP A 31 10.26 22.21 -9.47
CA ASP A 31 9.18 23.21 -9.52
C ASP A 31 7.76 22.63 -9.40
N GLY A 32 7.61 21.30 -9.45
CA GLY A 32 6.33 20.59 -9.41
C GLY A 32 5.62 20.47 -10.76
N TYR A 33 6.16 21.06 -11.83
CA TYR A 33 5.59 21.08 -13.17
C TYR A 33 6.43 20.25 -14.16
N HIS A 34 7.75 20.41 -14.12
CA HIS A 34 8.67 19.69 -14.98
C HIS A 34 9.24 18.48 -14.24
N TRP A 35 8.93 17.28 -14.72
CA TRP A 35 9.28 16.04 -14.05
C TRP A 35 10.36 15.28 -14.81
N THR A 36 11.41 14.86 -14.10
CA THR A 36 12.44 13.94 -14.60
C THR A 36 12.16 12.54 -14.08
N LEU A 37 11.89 11.61 -14.99
CA LEU A 37 11.72 10.20 -14.68
C LEU A 37 13.01 9.64 -14.08
N GLN A 38 12.88 8.85 -13.02
CA GLN A 38 13.96 8.15 -12.32
C GLN A 38 13.75 6.63 -12.43
N PRO A 39 14.77 5.81 -12.10
CA PRO A 39 14.54 4.40 -11.85
C PRO A 39 13.46 4.18 -10.78
N PRO A 40 12.66 3.10 -10.88
CA PRO A 40 11.66 2.79 -9.87
C PRO A 40 12.33 2.58 -8.51
N VAL A 41 11.66 2.99 -7.44
CA VAL A 41 12.18 2.85 -6.07
C VAL A 41 11.93 1.45 -5.49
N PHE A 42 11.05 0.67 -6.13
CA PHE A 42 10.75 -0.71 -5.78
C PHE A 42 10.19 -1.45 -7.00
N THR A 43 10.54 -2.72 -7.17
CA THR A 43 10.00 -3.62 -8.20
C THR A 43 9.83 -5.01 -7.60
N GLY A 44 8.73 -5.70 -7.89
CA GLY A 44 8.55 -7.11 -7.56
C GLY A 44 7.37 -7.43 -6.65
N GLY A 45 7.13 -8.73 -6.48
CA GLY A 45 6.11 -9.32 -5.59
C GLY A 45 4.67 -9.19 -6.07
N TYR A 46 4.33 -8.14 -6.81
CA TYR A 46 2.98 -7.89 -7.31
C TYR A 46 3.00 -7.37 -8.74
N GLY A 47 1.97 -7.69 -9.53
CA GLY A 47 1.81 -7.26 -10.92
C GLY A 47 1.43 -5.79 -11.05
N GLN A 48 0.90 -5.22 -9.98
CA GLN A 48 0.60 -3.81 -9.80
C GLN A 48 0.62 -3.42 -8.33
N LEU A 49 1.11 -2.21 -8.06
CA LEU A 49 1.08 -1.57 -6.75
C LEU A 49 0.29 -0.27 -6.91
N GLU A 50 -1.03 -0.37 -6.80
CA GLU A 50 -1.96 0.70 -7.13
C GLU A 50 -2.05 1.76 -6.02
N VAL A 51 -2.32 3.02 -6.41
CA VAL A 51 -2.59 4.16 -5.50
C VAL A 51 -1.51 4.31 -4.43
N PRO A 52 -0.21 4.43 -4.79
CA PRO A 52 0.85 4.48 -3.80
C PRO A 52 0.76 5.74 -2.94
N GLN A 53 0.93 5.58 -1.63
CA GLN A 53 1.05 6.67 -0.67
C GLN A 53 2.32 6.48 0.17
N VAL A 54 3.28 7.41 0.01
CA VAL A 54 4.52 7.43 0.80
C VAL A 54 4.36 8.37 1.99
N PHE A 55 4.63 7.88 3.19
CA PHE A 55 4.55 8.65 4.43
C PHE A 55 5.60 8.20 5.45
N LYS A 56 5.87 9.06 6.43
CA LYS A 56 6.77 8.76 7.54
C LYS A 56 5.98 8.80 8.85
N ALA A 57 6.10 7.75 9.66
CA ALA A 57 5.49 7.67 10.98
C ALA A 57 6.44 6.94 11.94
N ASN A 58 6.50 7.41 13.20
CA ASN A 58 7.39 6.86 14.22
C ASN A 58 8.85 6.63 13.76
N GLY A 59 9.40 7.58 12.98
CA GLY A 59 10.76 7.48 12.45
C GLY A 59 10.94 6.57 11.23
N GLN A 60 9.95 5.74 10.88
CA GLN A 60 9.96 4.76 9.80
C GLN A 60 9.26 5.30 8.55
N TRP A 61 9.78 4.99 7.36
CA TRP A 61 9.11 5.25 6.09
C TRP A 61 8.26 4.06 5.63
N TYR A 62 7.08 4.38 5.11
CA TYR A 62 6.09 3.45 4.59
C TYR A 62 5.65 3.88 3.18
N CYS A 63 5.33 2.89 2.35
CA CYS A 63 4.63 3.10 1.08
C CYS A 63 3.41 2.18 1.05
N LEU A 64 2.22 2.72 1.31
CA LEU A 64 0.94 2.01 1.19
C LEU A 64 0.59 1.86 -0.29
N PHE A 65 0.01 0.73 -0.67
CA PHE A 65 -0.56 0.49 -2.00
C PHE A 65 -1.71 -0.52 -1.89
N CYS A 66 -2.50 -0.67 -2.94
CA CYS A 66 -3.49 -1.75 -3.03
C CYS A 66 -3.20 -2.68 -4.22
N THR A 67 -3.62 -3.94 -4.10
CA THR A 67 -3.51 -4.93 -5.18
C THR A 67 -4.57 -6.02 -5.02
N ALA A 68 -4.93 -6.66 -6.13
CA ALA A 68 -5.86 -7.79 -6.13
C ALA A 68 -5.12 -9.12 -5.96
N ALA A 69 -5.80 -10.12 -5.40
CA ALA A 69 -5.24 -11.44 -5.13
C ALA A 69 -4.63 -12.08 -6.39
N GLU A 70 -5.25 -11.93 -7.55
CA GLU A 70 -4.75 -12.47 -8.83
C GLU A 70 -3.47 -11.77 -9.34
N HIS A 71 -3.05 -10.68 -8.70
CA HIS A 71 -1.85 -9.92 -9.05
C HIS A 71 -0.65 -10.22 -8.15
N PHE A 72 -0.73 -11.18 -7.25
CA PHE A 72 0.45 -11.66 -6.53
C PHE A 72 1.36 -12.43 -7.49
N SER A 73 2.67 -12.20 -7.40
CA SER A 73 3.61 -13.13 -8.04
C SER A 73 3.50 -14.49 -7.38
N LYS A 74 3.94 -15.54 -8.07
CA LYS A 74 3.97 -16.90 -7.52
C LYS A 74 4.71 -16.93 -6.18
N ASP A 75 5.93 -16.38 -6.16
CA ASP A 75 6.76 -16.36 -4.95
C ASP A 75 6.09 -15.57 -3.81
N GLN A 76 5.45 -14.45 -4.12
CA GLN A 76 4.76 -13.64 -3.10
C GLN A 76 3.50 -14.34 -2.60
N ALA A 77 2.76 -15.02 -3.47
CA ALA A 77 1.60 -15.83 -3.11
C ALA A 77 1.99 -16.95 -2.14
N GLU A 78 3.09 -17.66 -2.41
CA GLU A 78 3.61 -18.74 -1.57
C GLU A 78 4.16 -18.22 -0.23
N ALA A 79 4.78 -17.04 -0.22
CA ALA A 79 5.31 -16.42 0.99
C ALA A 79 4.22 -15.79 1.90
N THR A 80 3.03 -15.53 1.36
CA THR A 80 1.94 -14.89 2.11
C THR A 80 1.16 -15.93 2.91
N ALA A 81 1.23 -15.84 4.24
CA ALA A 81 0.45 -16.72 5.11
C ALA A 81 -1.05 -16.53 4.87
N GLY A 82 -1.76 -17.63 4.58
CA GLY A 82 -3.18 -17.59 4.19
C GLY A 82 -3.42 -17.42 2.69
N GLY A 83 -2.36 -17.20 1.90
CA GLY A 83 -2.42 -17.01 0.46
C GLY A 83 -2.72 -15.57 0.02
N PRO A 84 -2.85 -15.35 -1.30
CA PRO A 84 -3.18 -14.04 -1.86
C PRO A 84 -4.54 -13.54 -1.39
N VAL A 85 -4.61 -12.23 -1.13
CA VAL A 85 -5.85 -11.52 -0.79
C VAL A 85 -5.94 -10.24 -1.62
N THR A 86 -7.15 -9.71 -1.78
CA THR A 86 -7.36 -8.39 -2.36
C THR A 86 -7.44 -7.37 -1.22
N GLY A 87 -6.68 -6.29 -1.30
CA GLY A 87 -6.67 -5.29 -0.22
C GLY A 87 -5.54 -4.29 -0.30
N ASN A 88 -5.17 -3.76 0.86
CA ASN A 88 -4.12 -2.77 1.06
C ASN A 88 -2.89 -3.42 1.71
N HIS A 89 -1.75 -3.20 1.08
CA HIS A 89 -0.45 -3.74 1.43
C HIS A 89 0.54 -2.58 1.56
N TYR A 90 1.72 -2.84 2.10
CA TYR A 90 2.69 -1.77 2.29
C TYR A 90 4.13 -2.24 2.16
N LEU A 91 4.97 -1.29 1.75
CA LEU A 91 6.42 -1.40 1.80
C LEU A 91 6.96 -0.64 3.01
N ILE A 92 8.11 -1.06 3.49
CA ILE A 92 8.92 -0.37 4.50
C ILE A 92 10.24 0.03 3.85
N GLY A 93 10.75 1.22 4.13
CA GLY A 93 12.02 1.68 3.58
C GLY A 93 12.85 2.57 4.48
N ASP A 94 14.11 2.77 4.14
CA ASP A 94 15.06 3.54 4.99
C ASP A 94 14.90 5.06 4.80
N GLY A 95 14.25 5.47 3.72
CA GLY A 95 14.10 6.86 3.32
C GLY A 95 13.01 7.03 2.27
N PRO A 96 12.71 8.28 1.86
CA PRO A 96 11.72 8.53 0.81
C PRO A 96 12.15 7.93 -0.54
N ARG A 97 13.45 7.66 -0.74
CA ARG A 97 14.01 7.04 -1.94
C ARG A 97 14.33 5.54 -1.74
N GLY A 98 13.96 4.98 -0.59
CA GLY A 98 14.30 3.61 -0.23
C GLY A 98 15.71 3.46 0.36
N PRO A 99 16.29 2.24 0.30
CA PRO A 99 15.71 1.04 -0.32
C PRO A 99 14.37 0.66 0.31
N TRP A 100 13.47 0.11 -0.49
CA TRP A 100 12.14 -0.35 -0.06
C TRP A 100 12.06 -1.87 -0.12
N ARG A 101 11.27 -2.46 0.77
CA ARG A 101 10.99 -3.89 0.82
C ARG A 101 9.54 -4.14 1.22
N ILE A 102 8.97 -5.25 0.79
CA ILE A 102 7.65 -5.70 1.21
C ILE A 102 7.64 -5.85 2.73
N ALA A 103 6.61 -5.32 3.37
CA ALA A 103 6.46 -5.46 4.81
C ALA A 103 6.14 -6.92 5.17
N PRO A 104 6.72 -7.45 6.25
CA PRO A 104 6.32 -8.76 6.76
C PRO A 104 4.93 -8.66 7.42
N GLY A 105 4.18 -9.75 7.36
CA GLY A 105 2.86 -9.87 7.98
C GLY A 105 1.72 -9.32 7.13
N PHE A 106 0.60 -9.00 7.79
CA PHE A 106 -0.66 -8.63 7.17
C PHE A 106 -1.12 -7.24 7.64
N LEU A 107 -1.65 -6.42 6.74
CA LEU A 107 -2.24 -5.13 7.04
C LEU A 107 -3.77 -5.18 6.93
N ASP A 108 -4.28 -5.37 5.71
CA ASP A 108 -5.69 -5.20 5.39
C ASP A 108 -6.05 -5.85 4.05
N GLY A 109 -6.90 -6.88 4.05
CA GLY A 109 -7.28 -7.57 2.83
C GLY A 109 -7.99 -8.87 3.10
N ASP A 110 -8.93 -9.23 2.23
CA ASP A 110 -9.69 -10.46 2.34
C ASP A 110 -10.23 -10.85 0.96
N LEU A 111 -10.84 -12.02 0.85
CA LEU A 111 -11.58 -12.49 -0.31
C LEU A 111 -12.97 -12.96 0.15
N PRO A 112 -14.02 -12.13 -0.03
CA PRO A 112 -14.07 -10.84 -0.73
C PRO A 112 -13.42 -9.67 0.04
N CYS A 113 -12.87 -8.69 -0.71
CA CYS A 113 -12.21 -7.53 -0.12
C CYS A 113 -13.21 -6.56 0.53
N ARG A 114 -12.92 -6.11 1.75
CA ARG A 114 -13.73 -5.12 2.47
C ARG A 114 -13.39 -3.68 2.11
N ARG A 115 -12.10 -3.31 2.10
CA ARG A 115 -11.60 -1.95 1.90
C ARG A 115 -10.50 -1.94 0.84
N TYR A 116 -10.59 -1.05 -0.13
CA TYR A 116 -9.61 -0.94 -1.22
C TYR A 116 -9.19 0.50 -1.48
N ALA A 117 -8.03 0.69 -2.14
CA ALA A 117 -7.46 1.98 -2.47
C ALA A 117 -7.40 2.95 -1.27
N ALA A 118 -6.91 2.44 -0.14
CA ALA A 118 -6.88 3.18 1.11
C ALA A 118 -5.74 4.21 1.18
N ARG A 119 -5.90 5.15 2.11
CA ARG A 119 -4.87 6.06 2.61
C ARG A 119 -4.79 5.99 4.12
N ILE A 120 -3.58 6.20 4.65
CA ILE A 120 -3.32 6.39 6.07
C ILE A 120 -3.02 7.87 6.32
N GLU A 121 -3.72 8.47 7.27
CA GLU A 121 -3.58 9.88 7.63
C GLU A 121 -3.31 10.03 9.13
N ASP A 122 -2.47 11.00 9.49
CA ASP A 122 -2.23 11.38 10.88
C ASP A 122 -3.23 12.47 11.29
N THR A 123 -4.07 12.15 12.27
CA THR A 123 -5.09 13.07 12.79
C THR A 123 -4.57 14.00 13.89
N GLY A 124 -3.31 13.84 14.32
CA GLY A 124 -2.75 14.43 15.53
C GLY A 124 -3.12 13.66 16.81
N ASN A 125 -4.16 12.84 16.78
CA ASN A 125 -4.54 11.92 17.86
C ASN A 125 -4.13 10.46 17.57
N GLY A 126 -3.45 10.23 16.44
CA GLY A 126 -3.07 8.91 15.96
C GLY A 126 -3.35 8.73 14.48
N LEU A 127 -2.78 7.64 13.94
CA LEU A 127 -2.97 7.25 12.55
C LEU A 127 -4.33 6.60 12.36
N VAL A 128 -4.96 6.91 11.23
CA VAL A 128 -6.18 6.25 10.78
C VAL A 128 -6.07 5.84 9.34
N ILE A 129 -6.74 4.75 8.96
CA ILE A 129 -6.89 4.28 7.59
C ILE A 129 -8.32 4.51 7.10
N LEU A 130 -8.45 5.05 5.89
CA LEU A 130 -9.71 5.25 5.18
C LEU A 130 -9.54 4.78 3.73
N GLY A 131 -10.57 4.17 3.16
CA GLY A 131 -10.55 3.67 1.78
C GLY A 131 -11.95 3.44 1.27
N PHE A 132 -12.08 3.02 0.02
CA PHE A 132 -13.37 2.68 -0.55
C PHE A 132 -13.88 1.38 0.04
N ALA A 133 -15.16 1.35 0.41
CA ALA A 133 -15.88 0.12 0.66
C ALA A 133 -15.96 -0.67 -0.65
N ASP A 134 -15.19 -1.75 -0.75
CA ASP A 134 -15.31 -2.67 -1.88
C ASP A 134 -16.56 -3.53 -1.64
N ARG A 135 -16.39 -4.73 -1.08
CA ARG A 135 -17.47 -5.64 -0.68
C ARG A 135 -17.45 -5.83 0.84
N PRO A 136 -17.76 -4.80 1.64
CA PRO A 136 -17.63 -4.85 3.10
C PRO A 136 -18.52 -5.88 3.78
N ASP A 137 -19.64 -6.27 3.16
CA ASP A 137 -20.54 -7.34 3.60
C ASP A 137 -20.31 -8.67 2.84
N GLY A 138 -19.31 -8.68 1.97
CA GLY A 138 -18.93 -9.80 1.12
C GLY A 138 -19.81 -10.04 -0.11
N SER A 139 -20.70 -9.11 -0.45
CA SER A 139 -21.59 -9.23 -1.60
C SER A 139 -21.25 -8.24 -2.71
N ASP A 140 -21.94 -7.11 -2.75
CA ASP A 140 -21.89 -6.14 -3.81
C ASP A 140 -20.84 -5.05 -3.57
N PHE A 141 -20.34 -4.48 -4.67
CA PHE A 141 -19.49 -3.30 -4.60
C PHE A 141 -20.28 -2.08 -4.10
N VAL A 142 -19.81 -1.44 -3.03
CA VAL A 142 -20.50 -0.30 -2.40
C VAL A 142 -19.98 1.04 -2.89
N GLY A 143 -18.65 1.25 -2.92
CA GLY A 143 -18.01 2.39 -3.57
C GLY A 143 -18.07 3.73 -2.83
N HIS A 144 -18.43 3.77 -1.53
CA HIS A 144 -18.27 4.97 -0.70
C HIS A 144 -16.96 4.96 0.10
N VAL A 145 -16.55 6.10 0.66
CA VAL A 145 -15.42 6.15 1.59
C VAL A 145 -15.89 5.64 2.95
N MET A 146 -15.17 4.66 3.51
CA MET A 146 -15.45 4.09 4.83
C MET A 146 -15.05 5.04 5.96
N ASP A 147 -15.69 4.87 7.12
CA ASP A 147 -15.25 5.52 8.36
C ASP A 147 -13.77 5.19 8.66
N PRO A 148 -13.00 6.16 9.19
CA PRO A 148 -11.61 5.95 9.52
C PRO A 148 -11.44 4.91 10.65
N GLU A 149 -10.53 3.96 10.46
CA GLU A 149 -10.17 2.97 11.48
C GLU A 149 -8.77 3.21 12.04
N PRO A 150 -8.53 3.04 13.35
CA PRO A 150 -7.22 3.26 13.94
C PRO A 150 -6.14 2.33 13.38
N VAL A 151 -4.98 2.91 13.10
CA VAL A 151 -3.75 2.18 12.77
C VAL A 151 -2.76 2.35 13.92
N THR A 152 -2.21 1.23 14.38
CA THR A 152 -1.11 1.20 15.33
C THR A 152 0.17 0.73 14.65
N ILE A 153 1.31 1.16 15.18
CA ILE A 153 2.64 0.71 14.75
C ILE A 153 3.20 -0.18 15.87
N THR A 154 3.58 -1.42 15.55
CA THR A 154 4.19 -2.32 16.53
C THR A 154 5.59 -1.86 16.94
N ALA A 155 6.18 -2.48 17.97
CA ALA A 155 7.56 -2.21 18.37
C ALA A 155 8.57 -2.47 17.23
N GLU A 156 8.25 -3.42 16.34
CA GLU A 156 9.06 -3.78 15.16
C GLU A 156 8.79 -2.84 13.96
N GLY A 157 7.88 -1.88 14.09
CA GLY A 157 7.55 -0.93 13.02
C GLY A 157 6.50 -1.43 12.03
N PHE A 158 5.72 -2.46 12.36
CA PHE A 158 4.67 -2.99 11.45
C PHE A 158 3.34 -2.29 11.67
N LEU A 159 2.62 -2.03 10.59
CA LEU A 159 1.29 -1.44 10.64
C LEU A 159 0.26 -2.50 10.99
N LYS A 160 -0.63 -2.17 11.93
CA LYS A 160 -1.79 -3.00 12.31
C LYS A 160 -3.04 -2.16 12.39
N ILE A 161 -4.11 -2.63 11.77
CA ILE A 161 -5.43 -2.04 11.93
C ILE A 161 -6.03 -2.61 13.21
N THR A 162 -6.52 -1.72 14.08
CA THR A 162 -7.31 -2.13 15.24
C THR A 162 -8.77 -1.93 14.85
N PRO A 163 -9.54 -3.00 14.62
CA PRO A 163 -10.93 -2.86 14.25
C PRO A 163 -11.64 -2.06 15.35
N ASN A 164 -12.22 -0.93 14.96
CA ASN A 164 -13.24 -0.31 15.80
C ASN A 164 -14.47 -1.20 15.69
N PHE A 165 -14.60 -2.19 16.58
CA PHE A 165 -15.90 -2.78 16.86
C PHE A 165 -16.75 -1.69 17.54
N LYS A 166 -17.27 -0.74 16.76
CA LYS A 166 -18.44 0.01 17.23
C LYS A 166 -19.57 -1.02 17.28
N ALA A 167 -20.01 -1.31 18.50
CA ALA A 167 -21.26 -2.01 18.74
C ALA A 167 -22.34 -1.32 17.90
N VAL A 168 -23.08 -2.13 17.14
CA VAL A 168 -24.32 -1.70 16.50
C VAL A 168 -25.23 -1.21 17.63
N GLU A 169 -25.54 0.09 17.67
CA GLU A 169 -26.70 0.61 18.41
C GLU A 169 -27.99 0.29 17.65
#